data_AF-A0A1A3BJV7-F1
#
_entry.id   AF-A0A1A3BJV7-F1
#
_cell.length_a   1.000
_cell.length_b   1.000
_cell.length_c   1.000
_cell.angle_alpha   90.00
_cell.angle_beta   90.00
_cell.angle_gamma   90.00
#
_symmetry.space_group_name_H-M   'P 1'
#
loop_
_entity.id
_entity.type
_entity.pdbx_description
1 polymer ?
#
loop_
_entity_poly.entity_id
_entity_poly.type
_entity_poly.pdbx_seq_one_letter_code
_entity_poly.pdbx_strand_id
1 'polypeptide(L)'
;MENFSVLPPEINSLRMFLGAGSAPMLQAAAAWQGLADELASAAGAFSAVTSGLTGQAWQGAASGAMAAAAAPYASFLSAASAQAAGAAGQANAVASAFEAARAAIVHPLEVAANRNAFVQLVRTNFLGLNAPAIAAIEGFYESMWAQDVAAMFGYHAGASAAAGQLGPAQGVLQNLLSNLPNLGMGNKGGTGNVGNGNNGSANVGSGNLGSGNIGGGNWGDSNIGNGNFGDGNFGSGNVGVGNIGMGNGGTLAGITRGPGNNNFGIGNTGNNNIGLANTGNGNQGAGNHGNFNIGLGLTGNNLIGLGNAYYDTTTGQFVFHGLNSGSGNIGFGNSGSNNIGFFNSGSNNIGFFNSGIDTSSPYNVHTVGIGNSGTANIGFGNSGAGSFGIGNGGSLNTGIGNGGDVNTGFGNGGTTNTGFFNAGAANTGSGNSGDINTGIWNSGDVNTGLGTTTDSGATMSGFGNTGVLVSGFGNSVATNASTGAVSGFGNSAAGGSGLNGNVSGLFNTGLTELFLGMPYGQVSGFNSGFFNSGTGVAGFFTINVGRLP
;
A
#
# COMPACT_ATOMS: atom_id res chain seq x y z
N MET A 1 14.65 20.77 -16.18
CA MET A 1 15.11 21.76 -17.18
C MET A 1 14.30 21.48 -18.44
N GLU A 2 13.43 22.40 -18.87
CA GLU A 2 12.72 22.20 -20.15
C GLU A 2 13.75 22.22 -21.29
N ASN A 3 13.65 21.28 -22.22
CA ASN A 3 14.53 21.22 -23.37
C ASN A 3 13.80 21.79 -24.59
N PHE A 4 14.05 23.07 -24.90
CA PHE A 4 13.37 23.75 -26.02
C PHE A 4 13.73 23.18 -27.39
N SER A 5 14.89 22.52 -27.51
CA SER A 5 15.33 21.93 -28.78
C SER A 5 14.42 20.79 -29.23
N VAL A 6 13.78 20.04 -28.33
CA VAL A 6 12.89 18.94 -28.75
C VAL A 6 11.48 19.40 -29.13
N LEU A 7 11.20 20.70 -29.06
CA LEU A 7 9.88 21.27 -29.39
C LEU A 7 9.89 21.86 -30.81
N PRO A 8 8.83 21.64 -31.61
CA PRO A 8 8.71 22.25 -32.93
C PRO A 8 8.41 23.76 -32.83
N PRO A 9 8.69 24.53 -33.90
CA PRO A 9 8.48 25.98 -33.92
C PRO A 9 7.03 26.37 -33.63
N GLU A 10 6.03 25.58 -34.01
CA GLU A 10 4.62 25.83 -33.67
C GLU A 10 4.40 25.96 -32.16
N ILE A 11 5.11 25.17 -31.35
CA ILE A 11 4.96 25.16 -29.90
C ILE A 11 5.79 26.27 -29.26
N ASN A 12 7.06 26.41 -29.64
CA ASN A 12 7.94 27.45 -29.10
C ASN A 12 7.38 28.85 -29.41
N SER A 13 7.07 29.13 -30.68
CA SER A 13 6.43 30.37 -31.12
C SER A 13 5.14 30.63 -30.35
N LEU A 14 4.19 29.68 -30.36
CA LEU A 14 2.87 29.91 -29.76
C LEU A 14 2.95 30.19 -28.25
N ARG A 15 3.79 29.47 -27.50
CA ARG A 15 3.97 29.70 -26.06
C ARG A 15 4.41 31.12 -25.73
N MET A 16 5.22 31.75 -26.58
CA MET A 16 5.70 33.11 -26.37
C MET A 16 4.64 34.19 -26.70
N PHE A 17 3.67 33.87 -27.56
CA PHE A 17 2.58 34.79 -27.92
C PHE A 17 1.30 34.59 -27.10
N LEU A 18 1.17 33.48 -26.37
CA LEU A 18 0.09 33.25 -25.43
C LEU A 18 0.38 33.87 -24.05
N GLY A 19 -0.67 34.16 -23.30
CA GLY A 19 -0.58 34.64 -21.92
C GLY A 19 -0.67 36.17 -21.78
N ALA A 20 -0.44 36.65 -20.55
CA ALA A 20 -0.64 38.05 -20.17
C ALA A 20 0.50 39.00 -20.58
N GLY A 21 1.59 38.49 -21.16
CA GLY A 21 2.78 39.26 -21.51
C GLY A 21 3.58 39.76 -20.29
N SER A 22 4.42 40.78 -20.49
CA SER A 22 5.31 41.34 -19.47
C SER A 22 4.63 42.25 -18.44
N ALA A 23 3.40 42.71 -18.72
CA ALA A 23 2.73 43.74 -17.91
C ALA A 23 2.60 43.39 -16.41
N PRO A 24 2.20 42.15 -16.00
CA PRO A 24 2.15 41.79 -14.57
C PRO A 24 3.52 41.84 -13.88
N MET A 25 4.60 41.47 -14.58
CA MET A 25 5.95 41.52 -14.04
C MET A 25 6.44 42.97 -13.88
N LEU A 26 6.11 43.85 -14.83
CA LEU A 26 6.40 45.29 -14.73
C LEU A 26 5.62 45.95 -13.59
N GLN A 27 4.38 45.53 -13.35
CA GLN A 27 3.61 45.99 -12.18
C GLN A 27 4.25 45.53 -10.87
N ALA A 28 4.72 44.28 -10.79
CA ALA A 28 5.47 43.80 -9.62
C ALA A 28 6.78 44.58 -9.42
N ALA A 29 7.50 44.89 -10.49
CA ALA A 29 8.70 45.73 -10.44
C ALA A 29 8.39 47.13 -9.88
N ALA A 30 7.32 47.76 -10.36
CA ALA A 30 6.88 49.07 -9.86
C ALA A 30 6.45 49.02 -8.39
N ALA A 31 5.77 47.96 -7.95
CA ALA A 31 5.38 47.77 -6.55
C ALA A 31 6.59 47.61 -5.62
N TRP A 32 7.59 46.81 -6.03
CA TRP A 32 8.85 46.67 -5.29
C TRP A 32 9.64 47.98 -5.23
N GLN A 33 9.64 48.76 -6.32
CA GLN A 33 10.25 50.09 -6.33
C GLN A 33 9.53 51.05 -5.39
N GLY A 34 8.19 51.06 -5.40
CA GLY A 34 7.41 51.88 -4.47
C GLY A 34 7.68 51.52 -3.01
N LEU A 35 7.81 50.23 -2.69
CA LEU A 35 8.23 49.80 -1.35
C LEU A 35 9.63 50.30 -1.00
N ALA A 36 10.57 50.25 -1.94
CA ALA A 36 11.92 50.77 -1.75
C ALA A 36 11.91 52.27 -1.42
N ASP A 37 11.11 53.06 -2.15
CA ASP A 37 10.99 54.50 -1.96
C ASP A 37 10.37 54.85 -0.59
N GLU A 38 9.31 54.13 -0.18
CA GLU A 38 8.70 54.30 1.14
C GLU A 38 9.66 53.95 2.29
N LEU A 39 10.41 52.85 2.15
CA LEU A 39 11.42 52.46 3.15
C LEU A 39 12.57 53.48 3.23
N ALA A 40 13.00 54.04 2.10
CA ALA A 40 14.00 55.11 2.05
C ALA A 40 13.49 56.40 2.71
N SER A 41 12.24 56.79 2.41
CA SER A 41 11.57 57.93 3.02
C SER A 41 11.45 57.76 4.54
N ALA A 42 11.05 56.57 5.01
CA ALA A 42 10.98 56.23 6.43
C ALA A 42 12.35 56.30 7.12
N ALA A 43 13.41 55.78 6.48
CA ALA A 43 14.77 55.87 6.98
C ALA A 43 15.23 57.34 7.12
N GLY A 44 14.95 58.16 6.10
CA GLY A 44 15.25 59.59 6.08
C GLY A 44 14.50 60.36 7.16
N ALA A 45 13.20 60.14 7.30
CA ALA A 45 12.36 60.76 8.31
C ALA A 45 12.82 60.39 9.73
N PHE A 46 13.09 59.11 10.00
CA PHE A 46 13.56 58.64 11.30
C PHE A 46 14.93 59.25 11.66
N SER A 47 15.84 59.33 10.68
CA SER A 47 17.16 59.99 10.85
C SER A 47 17.03 61.50 11.08
N ALA A 48 16.10 62.16 10.40
CA ALA A 48 15.83 63.59 10.58
C ALA A 48 15.26 63.91 11.97
N VAL A 49 14.33 63.09 12.47
CA VAL A 49 13.79 63.24 13.84
C VAL A 49 14.88 63.02 14.88
N THR A 50 15.69 61.97 14.72
CA THR A 50 16.78 61.65 15.66
C THR A 50 17.86 62.74 15.68
N SER A 51 18.25 63.25 14.51
CA SER A 51 19.23 64.35 14.41
C SER A 51 18.66 65.68 14.90
N GLY A 52 17.40 66.00 14.61
CA GLY A 52 16.71 67.17 15.13
C GLY A 52 16.64 67.17 16.66
N LEU A 53 16.33 66.04 17.28
CA LEU A 53 16.23 65.93 18.74
C LEU A 53 17.60 66.10 19.43
N THR A 54 18.65 65.55 18.83
CA THR A 54 20.01 65.54 19.39
C THR A 54 20.79 66.83 19.07
N GLY A 55 20.41 67.56 18.02
CA GLY A 55 21.04 68.81 17.60
C GLY A 55 20.47 70.09 18.24
N GLN A 56 19.43 69.98 19.08
CA GLN A 56 18.74 71.14 19.69
C GLN A 56 19.10 71.28 21.18
N ALA A 57 18.15 71.62 22.06
CA ALA A 57 18.43 71.92 23.47
C ALA A 57 18.88 70.71 24.31
N TRP A 58 18.57 69.48 23.90
CA TRP A 58 18.93 68.26 24.64
C TRP A 58 20.26 67.68 24.14
N GLN A 59 21.37 68.24 24.64
CA GLN A 59 22.74 67.81 24.31
C GLN A 59 23.43 67.17 25.51
N GLY A 60 24.38 66.26 25.25
CA GLY A 60 25.17 65.57 26.27
C GLY A 60 25.12 64.04 26.15
N ALA A 61 25.72 63.35 27.12
CA ALA A 61 25.92 61.89 27.07
C ALA A 61 24.63 61.08 26.90
N ALA A 62 23.52 61.50 27.53
CA ALA A 62 22.24 60.82 27.41
C ALA A 62 21.63 60.94 26.00
N SER A 63 21.72 62.13 25.40
CA SER A 63 21.26 62.38 24.02
C SER A 63 22.11 61.61 23.00
N GLY A 64 23.43 61.59 23.19
CA GLY A 64 24.35 60.78 22.38
C GLY A 64 24.07 59.27 22.49
N ALA A 65 23.78 58.77 23.70
CA ALA A 65 23.40 57.37 23.90
C ALA A 65 22.07 57.01 23.20
N MET A 66 21.09 57.92 23.23
CA MET A 66 19.81 57.74 22.54
C MET A 66 19.97 57.74 21.02
N ALA A 67 20.79 58.64 20.46
CA ALA A 67 21.15 58.66 19.04
C ALA A 67 21.81 57.35 18.60
N ALA A 68 22.76 56.86 19.40
CA ALA A 68 23.45 55.60 19.15
C ALA A 68 22.51 54.39 19.19
N ALA A 69 21.51 54.40 20.08
CA ALA A 69 20.50 53.35 20.17
C ALA A 69 19.52 53.34 18.98
N ALA A 70 19.25 54.52 18.39
CA ALA A 70 18.32 54.68 17.27
C ALA A 70 18.96 54.37 15.91
N ALA A 71 20.27 54.62 15.74
CA ALA A 71 20.99 54.47 14.47
C ALA A 71 20.81 53.09 13.78
N PRO A 72 20.81 51.94 14.48
CA PRO A 72 20.62 50.63 13.85
C PRO A 72 19.29 50.48 13.11
N TYR A 73 18.22 51.10 13.60
CA TYR A 73 16.91 51.02 12.96
C TYR A 73 16.85 51.81 11.65
N ALA A 74 17.46 53.00 11.60
CA ALA A 74 17.59 53.76 10.36
C ALA A 74 18.40 53.01 9.30
N SER A 75 19.49 52.36 9.73
CA SER A 75 20.33 51.52 8.87
C SER A 75 19.57 50.32 8.31
N PHE A 76 18.79 49.63 9.16
CA PHE A 76 17.90 48.54 8.75
C PHE A 76 16.91 48.98 7.67
N LEU A 77 16.21 50.11 7.85
CA LEU A 77 15.27 50.62 6.86
C LEU A 77 15.96 50.94 5.52
N SER A 78 17.15 51.54 5.58
CA SER A 78 17.95 51.85 4.39
C SER A 78 18.40 50.59 3.64
N ALA A 79 18.83 49.55 4.36
CA ALA A 79 19.22 48.27 3.77
C ALA A 79 18.00 47.52 3.18
N ALA A 80 16.86 47.54 3.86
CA ALA A 80 15.62 46.96 3.36
C ALA A 80 15.13 47.67 2.08
N SER A 81 15.27 48.99 2.01
CA SER A 81 15.02 49.78 0.80
C SER A 81 15.90 49.32 -0.36
N ALA A 82 17.21 49.19 -0.15
CA ALA A 82 18.14 48.72 -1.18
C ALA A 82 17.79 47.31 -1.70
N GLN A 83 17.39 46.41 -0.81
CA GLN A 83 16.96 45.06 -1.18
C GLN A 83 15.67 45.08 -2.03
N ALA A 84 14.68 45.91 -1.66
CA ALA A 84 13.44 46.08 -2.42
C ALA A 84 13.72 46.67 -3.82
N ALA A 85 14.61 47.66 -3.93
CA ALA A 85 15.04 48.22 -5.21
C ALA A 85 15.77 47.17 -6.07
N GLY A 86 16.59 46.33 -5.46
CA GLY A 86 17.23 45.19 -6.14
C GLY A 86 16.20 44.21 -6.72
N ALA A 87 15.15 43.88 -5.96
CA ALA A 87 14.06 43.02 -6.43
C ALA A 87 13.30 43.65 -7.62
N ALA A 88 13.02 44.96 -7.56
CA ALA A 88 12.44 45.69 -8.68
C ALA A 88 13.31 45.62 -9.94
N GLY A 89 14.63 45.80 -9.78
CA GLY A 89 15.60 45.68 -10.87
C GLY A 89 15.59 44.31 -11.54
N GLN A 90 15.56 43.22 -10.76
CA GLN A 90 15.52 41.87 -11.32
C GLN A 90 14.19 41.56 -12.02
N ALA A 91 13.06 42.04 -11.49
CA ALA A 91 11.77 41.91 -12.16
C ALA A 91 11.74 42.61 -13.53
N ASN A 92 12.33 43.81 -13.63
CA ASN A 92 12.52 44.51 -14.91
C ASN A 92 13.43 43.74 -15.88
N ALA A 93 14.50 43.11 -15.38
CA ALA A 93 15.39 42.29 -16.21
C ALA A 93 14.67 41.06 -16.79
N VAL A 94 13.83 40.39 -16.00
CA VAL A 94 13.00 39.26 -16.48
C VAL A 94 12.00 39.72 -17.54
N ALA A 95 11.31 40.85 -17.31
CA ALA A 95 10.39 41.41 -18.29
C ALA A 95 11.10 41.76 -19.61
N SER A 96 12.30 42.35 -19.53
CA SER A 96 13.11 42.68 -20.71
C SER A 96 13.56 41.43 -21.47
N ALA A 97 13.95 40.37 -20.76
CA ALA A 97 14.31 39.09 -21.38
C ALA A 97 13.14 38.44 -22.13
N PHE A 98 11.92 38.54 -21.57
CA PHE A 98 10.70 38.08 -22.24
C PHE A 98 10.44 38.86 -23.54
N GLU A 99 10.48 40.19 -23.51
CA GLU A 99 10.22 41.01 -24.71
C GLU A 99 11.29 40.80 -25.79
N ALA A 100 12.57 40.64 -25.40
CA ALA A 100 13.64 40.32 -26.34
C ALA A 100 13.40 38.95 -27.02
N ALA A 101 12.97 37.94 -26.26
CA ALA A 101 12.67 36.62 -26.79
C ALA A 101 11.45 36.64 -27.71
N ARG A 102 10.38 37.35 -27.31
CA ARG A 102 9.18 37.54 -28.12
C ARG A 102 9.45 38.28 -29.43
N ALA A 103 10.39 39.22 -29.43
CA ALA A 103 10.80 39.91 -30.64
C ALA A 103 11.67 39.04 -31.57
N ALA A 104 12.44 38.11 -31.01
CA ALA A 104 13.36 37.23 -31.75
C ALA A 104 12.69 35.95 -32.26
N ILE A 105 11.64 35.48 -31.61
CA ILE A 105 10.94 34.24 -31.97
C ILE A 105 10.14 34.41 -33.27
N VAL A 106 9.99 33.33 -34.02
CA VAL A 106 9.20 33.33 -35.26
C VAL A 106 7.73 33.56 -34.93
N HIS A 107 7.03 34.32 -35.77
CA HIS A 107 5.61 34.55 -35.54
C HIS A 107 4.79 33.29 -35.91
N PRO A 108 3.80 32.85 -35.11
CA PRO A 108 3.03 31.63 -35.39
C PRO A 108 2.37 31.57 -36.78
N LEU A 109 2.00 32.73 -37.33
CA LEU A 109 1.43 32.82 -38.69
C LEU A 109 2.47 32.52 -39.80
N GLU A 110 3.76 32.77 -39.57
CA GLU A 110 4.82 32.44 -40.53
C GLU A 110 5.05 30.93 -40.56
N VAL A 111 5.06 30.28 -39.40
CA VAL A 111 5.12 28.82 -39.28
C VAL A 111 3.91 28.18 -39.99
N ALA A 112 2.71 28.70 -39.74
CA ALA A 112 1.49 28.22 -40.40
C ALA A 112 1.51 28.43 -41.93
N ALA A 113 2.03 29.57 -42.40
CA ALA A 113 2.16 29.84 -43.83
C ALA A 113 3.14 28.85 -44.51
N ASN A 114 4.28 28.57 -43.89
CA ASN A 114 5.23 27.56 -44.36
C ASN A 114 4.57 26.17 -44.44
N ARG A 115 3.87 25.74 -43.39
CA ARG A 115 3.22 24.42 -43.38
C ARG A 115 2.11 24.29 -44.43
N ASN A 116 1.32 25.35 -44.63
CA ASN A 116 0.30 25.38 -45.68
C ASN A 116 0.94 25.29 -47.07
N ALA A 117 2.02 26.03 -47.33
CA ALA A 117 2.74 25.99 -48.59
C ALA A 117 3.36 24.60 -48.86
N PHE A 118 3.93 23.96 -47.84
CA PHE A 118 4.43 22.58 -47.93
C PHE A 118 3.33 21.61 -48.38
N VAL A 119 2.15 21.66 -47.74
CA VAL A 119 1.05 20.75 -48.08
C VAL A 119 0.58 20.96 -49.52
N GLN A 120 0.55 22.20 -50.02
CA GLN A 120 0.20 22.49 -51.42
C GLN A 120 1.24 21.92 -52.40
N LEU A 121 2.54 22.06 -52.11
CA LEU A 121 3.60 21.49 -52.93
C LEU A 121 3.54 19.96 -52.96
N VAL A 122 3.30 19.32 -51.82
CA VAL A 122 3.16 17.85 -51.71
C VAL A 122 1.95 17.36 -52.49
N ARG A 123 0.78 18.02 -52.35
CA ARG A 123 -0.45 17.64 -53.08
C ARG A 123 -0.31 17.73 -54.60
N THR A 124 0.55 18.62 -55.08
CA THR A 124 0.80 18.81 -56.52
C THR A 124 2.00 18.02 -57.04
N ASN A 125 2.68 17.23 -56.20
CA ASN A 125 3.92 16.53 -56.55
C ASN A 125 3.71 15.15 -57.21
N PHE A 126 2.68 14.99 -58.06
CA PHE A 126 2.35 13.69 -58.67
C PHE A 126 3.52 13.09 -59.49
N LEU A 127 4.30 13.95 -60.14
CA LEU A 127 5.44 13.56 -61.00
C LEU A 127 6.81 13.72 -60.30
N GLY A 128 6.85 14.07 -59.01
CA GLY A 128 8.11 14.32 -58.30
C GLY A 128 8.82 15.64 -58.64
N LEU A 129 8.27 16.47 -59.54
CA LEU A 129 8.91 17.71 -60.02
C LEU A 129 9.02 18.81 -58.94
N ASN A 130 8.18 18.76 -57.90
CA ASN A 130 8.23 19.74 -56.80
C ASN A 130 9.26 19.37 -55.72
N ALA A 131 10.00 18.26 -55.85
CA ALA A 131 10.94 17.82 -54.82
C ALA A 131 11.95 18.89 -54.38
N PRO A 132 12.58 19.69 -55.28
CA PRO A 132 13.47 20.78 -54.85
C PRO A 132 12.77 21.89 -54.06
N ALA A 133 11.52 22.23 -54.42
CA ALA A 133 10.74 23.25 -53.73
C ALA A 133 10.27 22.76 -52.35
N ILE A 134 9.91 21.48 -52.22
CA ILE A 134 9.57 20.84 -50.95
C ILE A 134 10.78 20.91 -50.01
N ALA A 135 11.96 20.49 -50.49
CA ALA A 135 13.20 20.55 -49.72
C ALA A 135 13.55 21.99 -49.26
N ALA A 136 13.31 23.00 -50.12
CA ALA A 136 13.52 24.39 -49.75
C ALA A 136 12.55 24.86 -48.64
N ILE A 137 11.26 24.50 -48.72
CA ILE A 137 10.28 24.84 -47.68
C ILE A 137 10.58 24.13 -46.36
N GLU A 138 11.01 22.87 -46.40
CA GLU A 138 11.50 22.16 -45.23
C GLU A 138 12.76 22.83 -44.63
N GLY A 139 13.69 23.28 -45.47
CA GLY A 139 14.86 24.03 -45.01
C GLY A 139 14.48 25.34 -44.29
N PHE A 140 13.48 26.07 -44.77
CA PHE A 140 12.95 27.24 -44.05
C PHE A 140 12.31 26.85 -42.72
N TYR A 141 11.60 25.72 -42.66
CA TYR A 141 11.01 25.23 -41.42
C TYR A 141 12.08 24.91 -40.36
N GLU A 142 13.15 24.24 -40.76
CA GLU A 142 14.29 23.97 -39.87
C GLU A 142 14.99 25.26 -39.40
N SER A 143 15.06 26.29 -40.27
CA SER A 143 15.60 27.59 -39.86
C SER A 143 14.72 28.29 -38.83
N MET A 144 13.39 28.18 -38.95
CA MET A 144 12.44 28.71 -37.97
C MET A 144 12.57 27.98 -36.63
N TRP A 145 12.70 26.65 -36.67
CA TRP A 145 12.96 25.85 -35.47
C TRP A 145 14.24 26.29 -34.76
N ALA A 146 15.35 26.43 -35.49
CA ALA A 146 16.62 26.86 -34.91
C ALA A 146 16.57 28.27 -34.30
N GLN A 147 15.87 29.21 -34.97
CA GLN A 147 15.66 30.57 -34.47
C GLN A 147 14.85 30.57 -33.17
N ASP A 148 13.74 29.83 -33.13
CA ASP A 148 12.90 29.69 -31.93
C ASP A 148 13.67 29.11 -30.75
N VAL A 149 14.46 28.07 -31.01
CA VAL A 149 15.31 27.45 -29.99
C VAL A 149 16.31 28.46 -29.44
N ALA A 150 16.99 29.22 -30.30
CA ALA A 150 17.93 30.26 -29.88
C ALA A 150 17.25 31.37 -29.03
N ALA A 151 16.07 31.82 -29.44
CA ALA A 151 15.28 32.81 -28.69
C ALA A 151 14.92 32.30 -27.28
N MET A 152 14.44 31.05 -27.18
CA MET A 152 14.06 30.44 -25.90
C MET A 152 15.26 30.18 -24.98
N PHE A 153 16.42 29.81 -25.53
CA PHE A 153 17.66 29.71 -24.76
C PHE A 153 18.10 31.07 -24.20
N GLY A 154 18.04 32.12 -25.01
CA GLY A 154 18.32 33.49 -24.57
C GLY A 154 17.39 33.94 -23.44
N TYR A 155 16.08 33.67 -23.58
CA TYR A 155 15.09 33.95 -22.54
C TYR A 155 15.43 33.24 -21.23
N HIS A 156 15.64 31.93 -21.28
CA HIS A 156 15.92 31.12 -20.10
C HIS A 156 17.21 31.58 -19.41
N ALA A 157 18.27 31.87 -20.17
CA ALA A 157 19.53 32.37 -19.63
C ALA A 157 19.36 33.73 -18.92
N GLY A 158 18.68 34.68 -19.57
CA GLY A 158 18.42 36.00 -18.99
C GLY A 158 17.56 35.96 -17.74
N ALA A 159 16.44 35.21 -17.79
CA ALA A 159 15.55 35.06 -16.63
C ALA A 159 16.23 34.32 -15.47
N SER A 160 17.01 33.27 -15.75
CA SER A 160 17.75 32.53 -14.72
C SER A 160 18.84 33.39 -14.08
N ALA A 161 19.55 34.20 -14.87
CA ALA A 161 20.57 35.11 -14.35
C ALA A 161 19.96 36.16 -13.41
N ALA A 162 18.82 36.76 -13.79
CA ALA A 162 18.11 37.72 -12.95
C ALA A 162 17.60 37.09 -11.64
N ALA A 163 17.00 35.90 -11.73
CA ALA A 163 16.56 35.15 -10.55
C ALA A 163 17.72 34.78 -9.62
N GLY A 164 18.89 34.42 -10.17
CA GLY A 164 20.09 34.08 -9.40
C GLY A 164 20.68 35.24 -8.59
N GLN A 165 20.33 36.49 -8.89
CA GLN A 165 20.74 37.65 -8.10
C GLN A 165 19.88 37.87 -6.85
N LEU A 166 18.73 37.19 -6.73
CA LEU A 166 17.88 37.26 -5.55
C LEU A 166 18.33 36.18 -4.55
N GLY A 167 18.89 36.62 -3.42
CA GLY A 167 19.23 35.72 -2.32
C GLY A 167 17.98 35.06 -1.69
N PRO A 168 18.12 33.90 -1.02
CA PRO A 168 17.02 33.27 -0.30
C PRO A 168 16.42 34.24 0.73
N ALA A 169 15.09 34.38 0.75
CA ALA A 169 14.39 35.36 1.59
C ALA A 169 14.76 35.25 3.08
N GLN A 170 14.97 34.03 3.59
CA GLN A 170 15.41 33.81 4.97
C GLN A 170 16.78 34.43 5.23
N GLY A 171 17.77 34.19 4.36
CA GLY A 171 19.10 34.75 4.50
C GLY A 171 19.12 36.27 4.39
N VAL A 172 18.30 36.83 3.50
CA VAL A 172 18.11 38.29 3.38
C VAL A 172 17.55 38.88 4.67
N LEU A 173 16.48 38.28 5.21
CA LEU A 173 15.89 38.72 6.47
C LEU A 173 16.88 38.60 7.65
N GLN A 174 17.61 37.50 7.72
CA GLN A 174 18.64 37.27 8.76
C GLN A 174 19.69 38.40 8.77
N ASN A 175 20.19 38.76 7.58
CA ASN A 175 21.20 39.81 7.43
C ASN A 175 20.67 41.20 7.76
N LEU A 176 19.40 41.48 7.43
CA LEU A 176 18.77 42.73 7.82
C LEU A 176 18.63 42.82 9.35
N LEU A 177 18.19 41.74 9.99
CA LEU A 177 17.91 41.72 11.42
C LEU A 177 19.15 41.67 12.30
N SER A 178 20.24 41.06 11.85
CA SER A 178 21.46 40.87 12.66
C SER A 178 22.07 42.17 13.20
N ASN A 179 21.80 43.30 12.53
CA ASN A 179 22.28 44.62 12.94
C ASN A 179 21.37 45.34 13.94
N LEU A 180 20.18 44.81 14.23
CA LEU A 180 19.26 45.42 15.20
C LEU A 180 19.61 45.01 16.64
N PRO A 181 19.32 45.84 17.65
CA PRO A 181 19.33 45.39 19.05
C PRO A 181 18.26 44.32 19.29
N ASN A 182 18.39 43.58 20.39
CA ASN A 182 17.36 42.62 20.80
C ASN A 182 16.06 43.36 21.16
N LEU A 183 14.96 43.00 20.51
CA LEU A 183 13.61 43.53 20.71
C LEU A 183 12.78 42.51 21.51
N GLY A 184 12.39 42.86 22.73
CA GLY A 184 11.61 42.02 23.64
C GLY A 184 12.38 41.66 24.92
N MET A 185 11.72 40.93 25.83
CA MET A 185 12.24 40.66 27.17
C MET A 185 12.97 39.32 27.25
N GLY A 186 14.02 39.27 28.07
CA GLY A 186 14.72 38.01 28.41
C GLY A 186 15.60 37.43 27.29
N ASN A 187 15.83 38.19 26.21
CA ASN A 187 16.78 37.80 25.16
C ASN A 187 18.22 37.84 25.71
N LYS A 188 19.00 36.78 25.46
CA LYS A 188 20.38 36.59 25.93
C LYS A 188 21.31 36.33 24.75
N GLY A 189 22.52 36.88 24.82
CA GLY A 189 23.50 36.76 23.73
C GLY A 189 23.06 37.47 22.45
N GLY A 190 24.02 37.70 21.55
CA GLY A 190 23.76 38.17 20.19
C GLY A 190 23.01 39.50 20.04
N THR A 191 22.66 39.78 18.79
CA THR A 191 21.85 40.91 18.34
C THR A 191 20.76 40.41 17.38
N GLY A 192 19.75 41.22 17.10
CA GLY A 192 18.74 40.94 16.08
C GLY A 192 17.62 40.00 16.50
N ASN A 193 17.50 39.67 17.80
CA ASN A 193 16.38 38.86 18.26
C ASN A 193 15.09 39.69 18.33
N VAL A 194 13.98 39.17 17.82
CA VAL A 194 12.65 39.77 17.86
C VAL A 194 11.69 38.81 18.56
N GLY A 195 11.19 39.19 19.74
CA GLY A 195 10.35 38.36 20.61
C GLY A 195 11.00 38.14 21.98
N ASN A 196 10.53 37.14 22.74
CA ASN A 196 10.94 36.97 24.14
C ASN A 196 11.77 35.70 24.37
N GLY A 197 12.71 35.77 25.31
CA GLY A 197 13.41 34.60 25.86
C GLY A 197 14.31 33.86 24.86
N ASN A 198 14.80 34.52 23.81
CA ASN A 198 15.72 33.91 22.86
C ASN A 198 17.16 33.90 23.40
N ASN A 199 17.95 32.87 23.11
CA ASN A 199 19.37 32.78 23.44
C ASN A 199 20.21 32.54 22.19
N GLY A 200 20.85 33.58 21.66
CA GLY A 200 21.57 33.56 20.37
C GLY A 200 21.38 34.86 19.59
N SER A 201 21.50 34.83 18.27
CA SER A 201 21.33 36.03 17.41
C SER A 201 20.24 35.84 16.35
N ALA A 202 19.68 36.94 15.86
CA ALA A 202 18.81 36.99 14.68
C ALA A 202 17.59 36.03 14.71
N ASN A 203 17.06 35.72 15.89
CA ASN A 203 15.87 34.89 16.03
C ASN A 203 14.58 35.73 15.92
N VAL A 204 13.57 35.24 15.22
CA VAL A 204 12.24 35.85 15.12
C VAL A 204 11.22 34.91 15.75
N GLY A 205 10.61 35.31 16.86
CA GLY A 205 9.73 34.48 17.68
C GLY A 205 10.23 34.38 19.11
N SER A 206 9.78 33.38 19.87
CA SER A 206 10.07 33.30 21.31
C SER A 206 10.64 31.94 21.72
N GLY A 207 11.51 31.95 22.74
CA GLY A 207 12.04 30.75 23.37
C GLY A 207 13.00 29.93 22.50
N ASN A 208 13.68 30.57 21.54
CA ASN A 208 14.66 29.88 20.70
C ASN A 208 16.04 29.80 21.39
N LEU A 209 16.74 28.69 21.24
CA LEU A 209 18.12 28.48 21.67
C LEU A 209 18.98 28.18 20.43
N GLY A 210 19.96 29.03 20.15
CA GLY A 210 20.69 29.06 18.87
C GLY A 210 20.37 30.33 18.10
N SER A 211 20.88 30.43 16.88
CA SER A 211 20.81 31.63 16.04
C SER A 211 20.01 31.40 14.77
N GLY A 212 19.34 32.47 14.35
CA GLY A 212 18.70 32.54 13.06
C GLY A 212 17.39 31.77 12.90
N ASN A 213 16.73 31.42 14.01
CA ASN A 213 15.47 30.69 13.98
C ASN A 213 14.27 31.61 13.72
N ILE A 214 13.28 31.15 12.97
CA ILE A 214 12.00 31.82 12.73
C ILE A 214 10.88 30.92 13.28
N GLY A 215 10.08 31.42 14.21
CA GLY A 215 9.10 30.65 14.99
C GLY A 215 9.54 30.49 16.45
N GLY A 216 8.94 29.55 17.17
CA GLY A 216 9.12 29.41 18.62
C GLY A 216 9.63 28.06 19.09
N GLY A 217 10.39 28.09 20.19
CA GLY A 217 10.83 26.88 20.89
C GLY A 217 11.83 26.01 20.11
N ASN A 218 12.59 26.59 19.18
CA ASN A 218 13.60 25.85 18.42
C ASN A 218 14.92 25.74 19.22
N TRP A 219 15.59 24.60 19.10
CA TRP A 219 16.93 24.37 19.64
C TRP A 219 17.88 24.01 18.50
N GLY A 220 18.85 24.86 18.22
CA GLY A 220 19.78 24.78 17.09
C GLY A 220 19.69 26.03 16.22
N ASP A 221 20.34 26.01 15.07
CA ASP A 221 20.48 27.16 14.20
C ASP A 221 19.58 27.07 12.95
N SER A 222 19.16 28.23 12.43
CA SER A 222 18.50 28.38 11.11
C SER A 222 17.20 27.59 10.91
N ASN A 223 16.46 27.26 11.98
CA ASN A 223 15.18 26.55 11.86
C ASN A 223 14.03 27.49 11.51
N ILE A 224 13.09 27.04 10.69
CA ILE A 224 11.80 27.70 10.43
C ILE A 224 10.67 26.84 10.99
N GLY A 225 9.76 27.46 11.73
CA GLY A 225 8.60 26.84 12.37
C GLY A 225 8.86 26.62 13.87
N ASN A 226 8.20 25.61 14.46
CA ASN A 226 8.14 25.49 15.92
C ASN A 226 8.67 24.16 16.44
N GLY A 227 9.34 24.20 17.59
CA GLY A 227 9.72 23.00 18.34
C GLY A 227 10.71 22.08 17.62
N ASN A 228 11.57 22.63 16.74
CA ASN A 228 12.61 21.84 16.08
C ASN A 228 13.84 21.69 16.98
N PHE A 229 14.52 20.54 16.90
CA PHE A 229 15.77 20.24 17.60
C PHE A 229 16.85 19.83 16.59
N GLY A 230 17.96 20.57 16.53
CA GLY A 230 18.98 20.49 15.48
C GLY A 230 18.88 21.68 14.52
N ASP A 231 19.54 21.60 13.36
CA ASP A 231 19.81 22.77 12.52
C ASP A 231 19.09 22.73 11.17
N GLY A 232 18.71 23.90 10.64
CA GLY A 232 18.22 24.05 9.27
C GLY A 232 16.92 23.31 8.96
N ASN A 233 16.08 23.03 9.95
CA ASN A 233 14.80 22.36 9.75
C ASN A 233 13.71 23.36 9.34
N PHE A 234 12.82 22.94 8.43
CA PHE A 234 11.63 23.69 8.04
C PHE A 234 10.38 22.92 8.46
N GLY A 235 9.48 23.55 9.22
CA GLY A 235 8.24 22.96 9.71
C GLY A 235 8.26 22.77 11.23
N SER A 236 7.69 21.67 11.76
CA SER A 236 7.50 21.56 13.23
C SER A 236 7.85 20.20 13.80
N GLY A 237 8.43 20.20 15.00
CA GLY A 237 8.75 19.00 15.76
C GLY A 237 9.80 18.10 15.10
N ASN A 238 10.66 18.64 14.24
CA ASN A 238 11.71 17.87 13.59
C ASN A 238 12.93 17.71 14.51
N VAL A 239 13.63 16.57 14.42
CA VAL A 239 14.82 16.23 15.21
C VAL A 239 15.97 15.82 14.29
N GLY A 240 17.04 16.60 14.23
CA GLY A 240 18.18 16.40 13.34
C GLY A 240 18.43 17.63 12.47
N VAL A 241 19.05 17.41 11.31
CA VAL A 241 19.49 18.49 10.42
C VAL A 241 18.75 18.45 9.08
N GLY A 242 18.33 19.61 8.58
CA GLY A 242 17.85 19.76 7.21
C GLY A 242 16.53 19.07 6.90
N ASN A 243 15.70 18.78 7.90
CA ASN A 243 14.40 18.15 7.66
C ASN A 243 13.36 19.19 7.21
N ILE A 244 12.47 18.79 6.31
CA ILE A 244 11.36 19.61 5.83
C ILE A 244 10.05 18.89 6.12
N GLY A 245 9.11 19.55 6.79
CA GLY A 245 7.79 19.03 7.14
C GLY A 245 7.61 18.84 8.64
N MET A 246 7.00 17.74 9.08
CA MET A 246 6.55 17.57 10.46
C MET A 246 7.01 16.27 11.10
N GLY A 247 7.53 16.35 12.32
CA GLY A 247 7.79 15.17 13.15
C GLY A 247 8.83 14.20 12.59
N ASN A 248 9.68 14.67 11.66
CA ASN A 248 10.77 13.87 11.12
C ASN A 248 11.89 13.75 12.15
N GLY A 249 12.56 12.62 12.21
CA GLY A 249 13.74 12.47 13.05
C GLY A 249 14.42 11.12 12.90
N GLY A 250 15.30 10.77 13.82
CA GLY A 250 16.00 9.50 13.80
C GLY A 250 15.25 8.41 14.54
N THR A 251 15.79 7.19 14.43
CA THR A 251 15.29 6.02 15.15
C THR A 251 15.29 6.28 16.65
N LEU A 252 14.25 5.79 17.32
CA LEU A 252 14.17 5.83 18.77
C LEU A 252 15.23 4.90 19.38
N ALA A 253 16.20 5.47 20.09
CA ALA A 253 17.21 4.72 20.85
C ALA A 253 16.95 4.93 22.34
N GLY A 254 16.09 4.10 22.94
CA GLY A 254 15.64 4.27 24.32
C GLY A 254 14.54 5.33 24.44
N ILE A 255 14.73 6.33 25.30
CA ILE A 255 13.76 7.44 25.50
C ILE A 255 14.05 8.67 24.62
N THR A 256 15.17 8.67 23.88
CA THR A 256 15.60 9.79 23.05
C THR A 256 15.54 9.38 21.58
N ARG A 257 14.87 10.18 20.74
CA ARG A 257 14.95 10.02 19.28
C ARG A 257 16.32 10.50 18.82
N GLY A 258 17.07 9.64 18.13
CA GLY A 258 18.33 10.04 17.51
C GLY A 258 18.10 11.11 16.44
N PRO A 259 19.15 11.79 15.94
CA PRO A 259 19.02 12.71 14.83
C PRO A 259 18.68 11.93 13.54
N GLY A 260 17.70 12.42 12.78
CA GLY A 260 17.42 11.95 11.43
C GLY A 260 17.49 13.13 10.50
N ASN A 261 18.28 13.01 9.44
CA ASN A 261 18.67 14.15 8.62
C ASN A 261 18.04 14.11 7.22
N ASN A 262 17.82 15.29 6.66
CA ASN A 262 17.39 15.49 5.27
C ASN A 262 16.10 14.75 4.90
N ASN A 263 15.20 14.54 5.84
CA ASN A 263 13.91 13.94 5.54
C ASN A 263 12.93 15.01 5.04
N PHE A 264 12.13 14.68 4.03
CA PHE A 264 11.08 15.53 3.49
C PHE A 264 9.71 14.86 3.71
N GLY A 265 8.76 15.56 4.33
CA GLY A 265 7.40 15.10 4.56
C GLY A 265 7.06 14.93 6.04
N ILE A 266 6.29 13.90 6.39
CA ILE A 266 5.69 13.77 7.73
C ILE A 266 6.10 12.46 8.39
N GLY A 267 6.64 12.54 9.61
CA GLY A 267 6.84 11.40 10.50
C GLY A 267 7.90 10.42 10.03
N ASN A 268 8.81 10.82 9.13
CA ASN A 268 9.87 9.93 8.68
C ASN A 268 10.91 9.70 9.78
N THR A 269 11.42 8.48 9.86
CA THR A 269 12.37 8.01 10.86
C THR A 269 13.64 7.49 10.17
N GLY A 270 14.79 8.11 10.40
CA GLY A 270 16.08 7.80 9.76
C GLY A 270 16.57 8.96 8.90
N ASN A 271 17.24 8.69 7.76
CA ASN A 271 17.84 9.75 6.93
C ASN A 271 17.37 9.71 5.47
N ASN A 272 17.30 10.88 4.82
CA ASN A 272 17.05 11.05 3.39
C ASN A 272 15.73 10.41 2.92
N ASN A 273 14.72 10.29 3.79
CA ASN A 273 13.41 9.76 3.40
C ASN A 273 12.52 10.87 2.84
N ILE A 274 11.73 10.56 1.82
CA ILE A 274 10.78 11.47 1.19
C ILE A 274 9.38 10.86 1.28
N GLY A 275 8.44 11.56 1.93
CA GLY A 275 7.02 11.20 2.01
C GLY A 275 6.53 11.00 3.44
N LEU A 276 5.79 9.93 3.71
CA LEU A 276 5.01 9.76 4.94
C LEU A 276 5.41 8.51 5.73
N ALA A 277 5.79 8.68 6.99
CA ALA A 277 6.01 7.59 7.94
C ALA A 277 6.98 6.49 7.46
N ASN A 278 7.98 6.84 6.63
CA ASN A 278 9.01 5.89 6.24
C ASN A 278 9.98 5.65 7.39
N THR A 279 10.45 4.42 7.57
CA THR A 279 11.42 4.03 8.60
C THR A 279 12.65 3.40 7.95
N GLY A 280 13.83 3.94 8.25
CA GLY A 280 15.12 3.56 7.68
C GLY A 280 15.71 4.69 6.83
N ASN A 281 16.47 4.40 5.78
CA ASN A 281 17.18 5.44 5.02
C ASN A 281 16.83 5.43 3.52
N GLY A 282 16.72 6.62 2.93
CA GLY A 282 16.60 6.77 1.47
C GLY A 282 15.28 6.27 0.88
N ASN A 283 14.24 6.09 1.70
CA ASN A 283 12.94 5.63 1.19
C ASN A 283 12.13 6.76 0.58
N GLN A 284 11.37 6.49 -0.47
CA GLN A 284 10.46 7.41 -1.12
C GLN A 284 9.04 6.83 -1.15
N GLY A 285 8.04 7.60 -0.71
CA GLY A 285 6.64 7.20 -0.66
C GLY A 285 6.10 7.11 0.77
N ALA A 286 5.34 6.07 1.12
CA ALA A 286 4.68 6.02 2.42
C ALA A 286 4.76 4.66 3.12
N GLY A 287 5.04 4.67 4.43
CA GLY A 287 5.02 3.48 5.27
C GLY A 287 6.04 2.41 4.90
N ASN A 288 7.11 2.78 4.19
CA ASN A 288 8.17 1.83 3.86
C ASN A 288 9.06 1.58 5.07
N HIS A 289 9.45 0.33 5.29
CA HIS A 289 10.34 -0.12 6.36
C HIS A 289 11.59 -0.80 5.78
N GLY A 290 12.76 -0.24 6.09
CA GLY A 290 14.07 -0.65 5.57
C GLY A 290 14.72 0.48 4.77
N ASN A 291 15.55 0.18 3.78
CA ASN A 291 16.35 1.20 3.08
C ASN A 291 16.13 1.22 1.57
N PHE A 292 16.19 2.41 0.97
CA PHE A 292 16.13 2.65 -0.48
C PHE A 292 14.89 2.07 -1.17
N ASN A 293 13.76 1.99 -0.46
CA ASN A 293 12.50 1.55 -1.02
C ASN A 293 11.77 2.71 -1.70
N ILE A 294 11.14 2.49 -2.86
CA ILE A 294 10.32 3.47 -3.57
C ILE A 294 8.91 2.89 -3.72
N GLY A 295 7.95 3.36 -2.91
CA GLY A 295 6.63 2.76 -2.92
C GLY A 295 5.76 3.03 -1.70
N LEU A 296 4.75 2.18 -1.52
CA LEU A 296 3.83 2.22 -0.39
C LEU A 296 3.88 0.89 0.38
N GLY A 297 4.14 0.94 1.69
CA GLY A 297 4.02 -0.22 2.58
C GLY A 297 5.02 -1.35 2.32
N LEU A 298 6.20 -1.05 1.78
CA LEU A 298 7.23 -2.05 1.49
C LEU A 298 8.01 -2.41 2.76
N THR A 299 8.32 -3.70 2.95
CA THR A 299 9.22 -4.17 4.02
C THR A 299 10.41 -4.90 3.40
N GLY A 300 11.62 -4.38 3.61
CA GLY A 300 12.85 -4.88 2.99
C GLY A 300 13.78 -3.75 2.57
N ASN A 301 14.76 -4.04 1.70
CA ASN A 301 15.66 -3.02 1.16
C ASN A 301 15.62 -3.04 -0.37
N ASN A 302 15.80 -1.88 -1.01
CA ASN A 302 15.92 -1.72 -2.46
C ASN A 302 14.69 -2.22 -3.24
N LEU A 303 13.49 -2.04 -2.68
CA LEU A 303 12.23 -2.50 -3.28
C LEU A 303 11.50 -1.34 -3.96
N ILE A 304 10.92 -1.57 -5.13
CA ILE A 304 10.07 -0.60 -5.85
C ILE A 304 8.69 -1.21 -6.06
N GLY A 305 7.62 -0.63 -5.49
CA GLY A 305 6.27 -1.17 -5.65
C GLY A 305 5.25 -0.81 -4.57
N LEU A 306 4.30 -1.70 -4.34
CA LEU A 306 3.16 -1.51 -3.44
C LEU A 306 2.93 -2.77 -2.61
N GLY A 307 3.15 -2.68 -1.29
CA GLY A 307 2.94 -3.77 -0.34
C GLY A 307 3.67 -5.05 -0.73
N ASN A 308 2.90 -6.08 -1.09
CA ASN A 308 3.38 -7.40 -1.48
C ASN A 308 3.71 -7.56 -2.98
N ALA A 309 3.62 -6.48 -3.76
CA ALA A 309 3.88 -6.43 -5.19
C ALA A 309 5.03 -5.46 -5.47
N TYR A 310 6.25 -5.97 -5.67
CA TYR A 310 7.43 -5.13 -5.79
C TYR A 310 8.49 -5.72 -6.70
N TYR A 311 9.29 -4.84 -7.29
CA TYR A 311 10.54 -5.18 -7.97
C TYR A 311 11.70 -4.98 -6.99
N ASP A 312 12.49 -6.02 -6.76
CA ASP A 312 13.72 -5.93 -5.97
C ASP A 312 14.88 -5.56 -6.89
N THR A 313 15.41 -4.35 -6.73
CA THR A 313 16.51 -3.86 -7.58
C THR A 313 17.85 -4.52 -7.27
N THR A 314 17.98 -5.21 -6.12
CA THR A 314 19.18 -5.98 -5.76
C THR A 314 19.26 -7.28 -6.56
N THR A 315 18.14 -8.00 -6.62
CA THR A 315 18.07 -9.31 -7.29
C THR A 315 17.62 -9.22 -8.74
N GLY A 316 17.03 -8.09 -9.15
CA GLY A 316 16.46 -7.89 -10.49
C GLY A 316 15.16 -8.66 -10.70
N GLN A 317 14.47 -9.05 -9.62
CA GLN A 317 13.26 -9.88 -9.70
C GLN A 317 12.01 -9.08 -9.37
N PHE A 318 10.95 -9.31 -10.14
CA PHE A 318 9.61 -8.90 -9.76
C PHE A 318 8.98 -9.97 -8.88
N VAL A 319 8.48 -9.54 -7.72
CA VAL A 319 7.85 -10.38 -6.71
C VAL A 319 6.40 -9.95 -6.54
N PHE A 320 5.51 -10.93 -6.55
CA PHE A 320 4.10 -10.75 -6.26
C PHE A 320 3.64 -11.84 -5.29
N HIS A 321 3.55 -11.51 -4.00
CA HIS A 321 3.03 -12.45 -3.00
C HIS A 321 1.49 -12.44 -2.91
N GLY A 322 0.81 -11.86 -3.91
CA GLY A 322 -0.64 -11.69 -3.91
C GLY A 322 -1.15 -10.76 -2.80
N LEU A 323 -2.47 -10.56 -2.75
CA LEU A 323 -3.14 -9.96 -1.59
C LEU A 323 -3.26 -10.95 -0.41
N ASN A 324 -2.22 -11.77 -0.20
CA ASN A 324 -2.21 -12.75 0.88
C ASN A 324 -1.90 -12.06 2.22
N SER A 325 -2.52 -12.54 3.30
CA SER A 325 -2.26 -12.11 4.69
C SER A 325 -1.93 -13.32 5.57
N GLY A 326 -1.02 -13.14 6.53
CA GLY A 326 -0.42 -14.25 7.29
C GLY A 326 0.83 -14.84 6.61
N SER A 327 1.13 -16.12 6.83
CA SER A 327 2.44 -16.71 6.50
C SER A 327 2.34 -17.94 5.59
N GLY A 328 3.30 -18.14 4.69
CA GLY A 328 3.41 -19.37 3.88
C GLY A 328 2.32 -19.58 2.83
N ASN A 329 1.44 -18.58 2.58
CA ASN A 329 0.40 -18.69 1.58
C ASN A 329 0.96 -18.56 0.16
N ILE A 330 0.50 -19.39 -0.76
CA ILE A 330 0.83 -19.39 -2.19
C ILE A 330 -0.43 -19.09 -3.00
N GLY A 331 -0.37 -18.12 -3.91
CA GLY A 331 -1.50 -17.71 -4.75
C GLY A 331 -2.01 -16.30 -4.41
N PHE A 332 -3.31 -16.07 -4.37
CA PHE A 332 -3.89 -14.71 -4.25
C PHE A 332 -5.07 -14.63 -3.28
N GLY A 333 -5.06 -13.61 -2.41
CA GLY A 333 -6.19 -13.30 -1.52
C GLY A 333 -6.39 -14.30 -0.38
N ASN A 334 -5.42 -15.15 -0.09
CA ASN A 334 -5.50 -16.10 1.01
C ASN A 334 -5.22 -15.41 2.36
N SER A 335 -5.85 -15.87 3.42
CA SER A 335 -5.66 -15.38 4.79
C SER A 335 -5.34 -16.52 5.76
N GLY A 336 -4.45 -16.28 6.71
CA GLY A 336 -3.99 -17.31 7.65
C GLY A 336 -2.67 -17.95 7.21
N SER A 337 -2.52 -19.27 7.30
CA SER A 337 -1.22 -19.93 7.09
C SER A 337 -1.24 -21.07 6.07
N ASN A 338 -0.17 -21.17 5.27
CA ASN A 338 0.12 -22.31 4.39
C ASN A 338 -1.01 -22.68 3.40
N ASN A 339 -1.86 -21.73 3.01
CA ASN A 339 -2.90 -21.99 2.01
C ASN A 339 -2.33 -21.90 0.59
N ILE A 340 -2.79 -22.76 -0.31
CA ILE A 340 -2.40 -22.78 -1.73
C ILE A 340 -3.65 -22.54 -2.58
N GLY A 341 -3.66 -21.46 -3.37
CA GLY A 341 -4.73 -21.16 -4.32
C GLY A 341 -5.31 -19.76 -4.12
N PHE A 342 -6.64 -19.62 -4.12
CA PHE A 342 -7.30 -18.31 -4.15
C PHE A 342 -8.34 -18.15 -3.07
N PHE A 343 -8.29 -17.03 -2.35
CA PHE A 343 -9.31 -16.64 -1.37
C PHE A 343 -9.60 -17.69 -0.29
N ASN A 344 -8.64 -18.55 0.03
CA ASN A 344 -8.78 -19.46 1.16
C ASN A 344 -8.55 -18.73 2.48
N SER A 345 -9.17 -19.21 3.55
CA SER A 345 -9.00 -18.68 4.91
C SER A 345 -8.70 -19.81 5.90
N GLY A 346 -7.95 -19.48 6.94
CA GLY A 346 -7.50 -20.46 7.93
C GLY A 346 -6.15 -21.07 7.56
N SER A 347 -5.99 -22.39 7.70
CA SER A 347 -4.69 -23.05 7.59
C SER A 347 -4.70 -24.26 6.65
N ASN A 348 -3.63 -24.39 5.86
CA ASN A 348 -3.33 -25.59 5.05
C ASN A 348 -4.44 -26.03 4.08
N ASN A 349 -5.19 -25.08 3.51
CA ASN A 349 -6.20 -25.36 2.50
C ASN A 349 -5.62 -25.26 1.09
N ILE A 350 -6.04 -26.13 0.17
CA ILE A 350 -5.64 -26.14 -1.24
C ILE A 350 -6.89 -25.95 -2.11
N GLY A 351 -6.90 -24.90 -2.94
CA GLY A 351 -7.95 -24.64 -3.92
C GLY A 351 -8.56 -23.24 -3.80
N PHE A 352 -9.89 -23.13 -3.77
CA PHE A 352 -10.60 -21.85 -3.87
C PHE A 352 -11.63 -21.69 -2.75
N PHE A 353 -11.66 -20.54 -2.08
CA PHE A 353 -12.70 -20.19 -1.11
C PHE A 353 -12.90 -21.18 0.05
N ASN A 354 -11.89 -22.00 0.36
CA ASN A 354 -12.00 -22.92 1.49
C ASN A 354 -11.80 -22.17 2.81
N SER A 355 -12.51 -22.58 3.85
CA SER A 355 -12.41 -21.99 5.20
C SER A 355 -12.25 -23.10 6.23
N GLY A 356 -11.01 -23.56 6.41
CA GLY A 356 -10.66 -24.63 7.34
C GLY A 356 -9.54 -24.20 8.28
N ILE A 357 -9.70 -24.49 9.58
CA ILE A 357 -8.69 -24.26 10.62
C ILE A 357 -8.53 -25.57 11.37
N ASP A 358 -7.30 -26.03 11.54
CA ASP A 358 -6.99 -27.12 12.45
C ASP A 358 -5.72 -26.79 13.23
N THR A 359 -5.85 -26.77 14.55
CA THR A 359 -4.76 -26.51 15.49
C THR A 359 -4.06 -27.79 15.94
N SER A 360 -4.57 -28.97 15.57
CA SER A 360 -4.11 -30.28 16.05
C SER A 360 -3.02 -30.92 15.19
N SER A 361 -2.97 -30.61 13.88
CA SER A 361 -1.93 -31.14 12.98
C SER A 361 -1.46 -30.13 11.93
N PRO A 362 -0.60 -29.15 12.30
CA PRO A 362 -0.28 -27.97 11.48
C PRO A 362 0.41 -28.23 10.14
N TYR A 363 0.78 -29.47 9.81
CA TYR A 363 1.55 -29.84 8.62
C TYR A 363 0.81 -30.69 7.59
N ASN A 364 -0.43 -31.09 7.86
CA ASN A 364 -1.22 -31.89 6.91
C ASN A 364 -2.04 -30.99 5.97
N VAL A 365 -2.35 -31.47 4.77
CA VAL A 365 -3.33 -30.84 3.88
C VAL A 365 -4.70 -31.02 4.52
N HIS A 366 -5.41 -29.92 4.81
CA HIS A 366 -6.69 -30.01 5.51
C HIS A 366 -7.85 -30.08 4.54
N THR A 367 -7.93 -29.15 3.61
CA THR A 367 -9.09 -29.09 2.71
C THR A 367 -8.62 -28.95 1.29
N VAL A 368 -9.16 -29.76 0.38
CA VAL A 368 -8.81 -29.73 -1.05
C VAL A 368 -10.05 -29.50 -1.89
N GLY A 369 -10.08 -28.43 -2.68
CA GLY A 369 -11.12 -28.18 -3.66
C GLY A 369 -11.73 -26.79 -3.53
N ILE A 370 -13.06 -26.67 -3.62
CA ILE A 370 -13.74 -25.36 -3.71
C ILE A 370 -14.80 -25.19 -2.64
N GLY A 371 -14.74 -24.10 -1.88
CA GLY A 371 -15.81 -23.68 -0.97
C GLY A 371 -16.09 -24.65 0.17
N ASN A 372 -15.13 -25.51 0.51
CA ASN A 372 -15.28 -26.42 1.64
C ASN A 372 -14.97 -25.70 2.96
N SER A 373 -15.66 -26.08 4.03
CA SER A 373 -15.46 -25.53 5.38
C SER A 373 -15.25 -26.64 6.41
N GLY A 374 -14.53 -26.36 7.49
CA GLY A 374 -14.18 -27.36 8.50
C GLY A 374 -12.84 -28.05 8.19
N THR A 375 -12.73 -29.36 8.41
CA THR A 375 -11.45 -30.10 8.36
C THR A 375 -11.51 -31.30 7.43
N ALA A 376 -10.37 -31.68 6.84
CA ALA A 376 -10.20 -32.92 6.06
C ALA A 376 -11.14 -33.09 4.83
N ASN A 377 -11.79 -32.03 4.35
CA ASN A 377 -12.79 -32.15 3.28
C ASN A 377 -12.16 -32.10 1.89
N ILE A 378 -12.60 -32.98 0.99
CA ILE A 378 -12.13 -33.06 -0.40
C ILE A 378 -13.33 -32.92 -1.35
N GLY A 379 -13.28 -31.93 -2.26
CA GLY A 379 -14.28 -31.72 -3.31
C GLY A 379 -14.90 -30.32 -3.28
N PHE A 380 -16.22 -30.20 -3.32
CA PHE A 380 -16.91 -28.92 -3.52
C PHE A 380 -17.98 -28.68 -2.47
N GLY A 381 -17.91 -27.56 -1.74
CA GLY A 381 -18.99 -27.12 -0.86
C GLY A 381 -19.29 -28.05 0.31
N ASN A 382 -18.36 -28.91 0.72
CA ASN A 382 -18.54 -29.77 1.88
C ASN A 382 -18.35 -28.97 3.18
N SER A 383 -19.07 -29.35 4.24
CA SER A 383 -18.97 -28.74 5.57
C SER A 383 -18.87 -29.81 6.65
N GLY A 384 -18.10 -29.53 7.70
CA GLY A 384 -17.83 -30.50 8.77
C GLY A 384 -16.46 -31.16 8.59
N ALA A 385 -16.37 -32.48 8.75
CA ALA A 385 -15.10 -33.18 8.93
C ALA A 385 -14.93 -34.37 7.99
N GLY A 386 -13.87 -34.40 7.19
CA GLY A 386 -13.43 -35.62 6.49
C GLY A 386 -14.34 -36.12 5.36
N SER A 387 -15.17 -35.26 4.76
CA SER A 387 -16.08 -35.66 3.69
C SER A 387 -15.45 -35.57 2.30
N PHE A 388 -15.85 -36.48 1.40
CA PHE A 388 -15.41 -36.55 0.01
C PHE A 388 -16.60 -36.35 -0.95
N GLY A 389 -16.51 -35.39 -1.86
CA GLY A 389 -17.50 -35.19 -2.92
C GLY A 389 -18.10 -33.78 -2.93
N ILE A 390 -19.42 -33.65 -3.07
CA ILE A 390 -20.08 -32.37 -3.33
C ILE A 390 -21.18 -32.09 -2.30
N GLY A 391 -21.13 -30.95 -1.61
CA GLY A 391 -22.24 -30.44 -0.80
C GLY A 391 -22.61 -31.33 0.39
N ASN A 392 -21.68 -32.14 0.90
CA ASN A 392 -21.95 -32.97 2.08
C ASN A 392 -21.83 -32.13 3.37
N GLY A 393 -22.65 -32.42 4.38
CA GLY A 393 -22.61 -31.80 5.70
C GLY A 393 -22.47 -32.84 6.80
N GLY A 394 -21.61 -32.57 7.80
CA GLY A 394 -21.33 -33.49 8.91
C GLY A 394 -19.99 -34.22 8.71
N SER A 395 -19.90 -35.49 9.08
CA SER A 395 -18.61 -36.19 9.14
C SER A 395 -18.51 -37.37 8.16
N LEU A 396 -17.35 -37.54 7.53
CA LEU A 396 -16.96 -38.74 6.79
C LEU A 396 -17.99 -39.19 5.74
N ASN A 397 -18.68 -38.26 5.07
CA ASN A 397 -19.63 -38.62 4.01
C ASN A 397 -18.92 -38.72 2.66
N THR A 398 -19.35 -39.67 1.82
CA THR A 398 -18.86 -39.81 0.45
C THR A 398 -20.01 -39.66 -0.56
N GLY A 399 -19.88 -38.73 -1.51
CA GLY A 399 -20.81 -38.56 -2.62
C GLY A 399 -21.40 -37.15 -2.67
N ILE A 400 -22.71 -37.01 -2.89
CA ILE A 400 -23.34 -35.70 -3.14
C ILE A 400 -24.47 -35.42 -2.16
N GLY A 401 -24.43 -34.28 -1.47
CA GLY A 401 -25.56 -33.74 -0.72
C GLY A 401 -25.97 -34.58 0.49
N ASN A 402 -25.07 -35.39 1.05
CA ASN A 402 -25.39 -36.17 2.24
C ASN A 402 -25.26 -35.31 3.51
N GLY A 403 -26.17 -35.49 4.46
CA GLY A 403 -26.16 -34.82 5.78
C GLY A 403 -26.06 -35.84 6.92
N GLY A 404 -25.23 -35.54 7.92
CA GLY A 404 -24.98 -36.43 9.06
C GLY A 404 -23.63 -37.14 8.92
N ASP A 405 -23.54 -38.42 9.31
CA ASP A 405 -22.25 -39.08 9.46
C ASP A 405 -22.12 -40.39 8.65
N VAL A 406 -20.97 -40.58 8.01
CA VAL A 406 -20.57 -41.84 7.35
C VAL A 406 -21.56 -42.31 6.30
N ASN A 407 -22.20 -41.41 5.55
CA ASN A 407 -23.11 -41.80 4.46
C ASN A 407 -22.38 -41.93 3.13
N THR A 408 -22.80 -42.87 2.28
CA THR A 408 -22.30 -43.06 0.91
C THR A 408 -23.42 -42.91 -0.11
N GLY A 409 -23.23 -42.04 -1.11
CA GLY A 409 -24.14 -41.89 -2.24
C GLY A 409 -24.71 -40.48 -2.33
N PHE A 410 -26.02 -40.35 -2.56
CA PHE A 410 -26.66 -39.08 -2.91
C PHE A 410 -27.80 -38.74 -1.94
N GLY A 411 -27.76 -37.55 -1.35
CA GLY A 411 -28.90 -36.98 -0.62
C GLY A 411 -29.32 -37.74 0.63
N ASN A 412 -28.45 -38.57 1.22
CA ASN A 412 -28.80 -39.32 2.42
C ASN A 412 -28.73 -38.43 3.67
N GLY A 413 -29.60 -38.66 4.65
CA GLY A 413 -29.65 -37.96 5.93
C GLY A 413 -29.51 -38.93 7.11
N GLY A 414 -28.76 -38.56 8.15
CA GLY A 414 -28.57 -39.42 9.34
C GLY A 414 -27.22 -40.14 9.29
N THR A 415 -27.17 -41.43 9.66
CA THR A 415 -25.90 -42.12 9.88
C THR A 415 -25.77 -43.40 9.05
N THR A 416 -24.57 -43.63 8.49
CA THR A 416 -24.19 -44.90 7.87
C THR A 416 -25.13 -45.38 6.75
N ASN A 417 -25.76 -44.49 5.98
CA ASN A 417 -26.63 -44.90 4.88
C ASN A 417 -25.85 -45.10 3.58
N THR A 418 -26.28 -46.05 2.75
CA THR A 418 -25.72 -46.30 1.41
C THR A 418 -26.80 -46.22 0.34
N GLY A 419 -26.60 -45.35 -0.66
CA GLY A 419 -27.47 -45.23 -1.82
C GLY A 419 -28.06 -43.82 -1.96
N PHE A 420 -29.37 -43.71 -2.15
CA PHE A 420 -30.02 -42.47 -2.57
C PHE A 420 -31.14 -42.06 -1.63
N PHE A 421 -31.11 -40.84 -1.09
CA PHE A 421 -32.20 -40.22 -0.34
C PHE A 421 -32.71 -41.04 0.86
N ASN A 422 -31.85 -41.83 1.49
CA ASN A 422 -32.24 -42.53 2.71
C ASN A 422 -32.16 -41.59 3.92
N ALA A 423 -33.03 -41.77 4.91
CA ALA A 423 -33.06 -41.02 6.16
C ALA A 423 -33.07 -41.98 7.37
N GLY A 424 -32.34 -41.65 8.43
CA GLY A 424 -32.20 -42.53 9.61
C GLY A 424 -30.85 -43.22 9.63
N ALA A 425 -30.76 -44.45 10.15
CA ALA A 425 -29.51 -45.16 10.32
C ALA A 425 -29.40 -46.41 9.42
N ALA A 426 -28.21 -46.62 8.86
CA ALA A 426 -27.81 -47.90 8.28
C ALA A 426 -28.70 -48.42 7.16
N ASN A 427 -29.35 -47.57 6.37
CA ASN A 427 -30.19 -48.02 5.26
C ASN A 427 -29.36 -48.27 3.99
N THR A 428 -29.73 -49.28 3.21
CA THR A 428 -29.16 -49.60 1.90
C THR A 428 -30.23 -49.52 0.81
N GLY A 429 -29.98 -48.76 -0.25
CA GLY A 429 -30.86 -48.65 -1.39
C GLY A 429 -31.40 -47.23 -1.56
N SER A 430 -32.69 -47.06 -1.80
CA SER A 430 -33.24 -45.74 -2.15
C SER A 430 -34.49 -45.35 -1.38
N GLY A 431 -34.48 -44.13 -0.84
CA GLY A 431 -35.66 -43.49 -0.26
C GLY A 431 -36.20 -44.18 0.99
N ASN A 432 -35.38 -44.97 1.68
CA ASN A 432 -35.79 -45.61 2.92
C ASN A 432 -35.73 -44.61 4.09
N SER A 433 -36.71 -44.67 5.00
CA SER A 433 -36.70 -43.99 6.30
C SER A 433 -36.74 -45.02 7.43
N GLY A 434 -36.28 -44.64 8.63
CA GLY A 434 -36.11 -45.60 9.73
C GLY A 434 -34.74 -46.24 9.69
N ASP A 435 -34.58 -47.40 10.33
CA ASP A 435 -33.26 -47.98 10.58
C ASP A 435 -33.07 -49.36 9.93
N ILE A 436 -31.87 -49.59 9.39
CA ILE A 436 -31.39 -50.90 8.91
C ILE A 436 -32.28 -51.46 7.79
N ASN A 437 -32.76 -50.64 6.86
CA ASN A 437 -33.56 -51.15 5.74
C ASN A 437 -32.71 -51.50 4.53
N THR A 438 -33.15 -52.45 3.72
CA THR A 438 -32.58 -52.80 2.42
C THR A 438 -33.65 -52.82 1.34
N GLY A 439 -33.50 -51.97 0.34
CA GLY A 439 -34.41 -51.90 -0.80
C GLY A 439 -34.88 -50.48 -1.07
N ILE A 440 -36.17 -50.31 -1.37
CA ILE A 440 -36.69 -49.03 -1.88
C ILE A 440 -37.92 -48.61 -1.08
N TRP A 441 -37.95 -47.35 -0.61
CA TRP A 441 -39.10 -46.71 0.05
C TRP A 441 -39.65 -47.44 1.29
N ASN A 442 -38.81 -48.17 2.02
CA ASN A 442 -39.23 -48.75 3.30
C ASN A 442 -39.25 -47.66 4.38
N SER A 443 -40.24 -47.68 5.28
CA SER A 443 -40.38 -46.68 6.35
C SER A 443 -40.43 -47.22 7.77
N GLY A 444 -40.56 -48.55 7.93
CA GLY A 444 -40.36 -49.21 9.23
C GLY A 444 -38.92 -49.68 9.39
N ASP A 445 -38.62 -50.41 10.46
CA ASP A 445 -37.25 -50.83 10.78
C ASP A 445 -36.93 -52.27 10.33
N VAL A 446 -35.67 -52.46 9.93
CA VAL A 446 -35.05 -53.75 9.61
C VAL A 446 -35.74 -54.50 8.46
N ASN A 447 -36.19 -53.78 7.44
CA ASN A 447 -36.96 -54.35 6.32
C ASN A 447 -36.08 -54.69 5.11
N THR A 448 -36.48 -55.74 4.39
CA THR A 448 -35.92 -56.07 3.08
C THR A 448 -37.04 -56.10 2.05
N GLY A 449 -37.08 -55.14 1.14
CA GLY A 449 -38.16 -55.09 0.15
C GLY A 449 -38.46 -53.71 -0.41
N LEU A 450 -39.70 -53.55 -0.87
CA LEU A 450 -40.21 -52.35 -1.52
C LEU A 450 -41.44 -51.86 -0.75
N GLY A 451 -41.39 -50.64 -0.21
CA GLY A 451 -42.56 -50.00 0.40
C GLY A 451 -43.00 -50.59 1.74
N THR A 452 -42.14 -51.30 2.46
CA THR A 452 -42.50 -51.92 3.75
C THR A 452 -42.55 -50.86 4.86
N THR A 453 -43.69 -50.75 5.56
CA THR A 453 -43.93 -49.72 6.57
C THR A 453 -43.98 -50.22 8.01
N THR A 454 -43.84 -51.53 8.22
CA THR A 454 -43.87 -52.17 9.54
C THR A 454 -42.50 -52.71 9.90
N ASP A 455 -42.18 -52.78 11.19
CA ASP A 455 -40.90 -53.33 11.64
C ASP A 455 -40.90 -54.85 11.52
N SER A 456 -39.80 -55.42 11.00
CA SER A 456 -39.70 -56.87 10.81
C SER A 456 -39.40 -57.64 12.11
N GLY A 457 -38.87 -56.95 13.12
CA GLY A 457 -38.36 -57.54 14.37
C GLY A 457 -37.03 -58.28 14.23
N ALA A 458 -36.41 -58.27 13.05
CA ALA A 458 -35.07 -58.83 12.84
C ALA A 458 -33.97 -57.91 13.41
N THR A 459 -32.73 -58.40 13.43
CA THR A 459 -31.54 -57.62 13.86
C THR A 459 -30.68 -57.13 12.69
N MET A 460 -31.06 -57.51 11.47
CA MET A 460 -30.35 -57.24 10.22
C MET A 460 -31.30 -57.41 9.04
N SER A 461 -31.05 -56.70 7.95
CA SER A 461 -31.82 -56.79 6.70
C SER A 461 -30.91 -57.13 5.53
N GLY A 462 -31.49 -57.45 4.36
CA GLY A 462 -30.76 -57.75 3.15
C GLY A 462 -30.25 -59.20 3.09
N PHE A 463 -29.19 -59.45 2.33
CA PHE A 463 -28.78 -60.80 1.96
C PHE A 463 -27.30 -61.07 2.23
N GLY A 464 -27.00 -62.23 2.82
CA GLY A 464 -25.61 -62.68 3.03
C GLY A 464 -24.83 -61.85 4.05
N ASN A 465 -25.50 -61.07 4.89
CA ASN A 465 -24.87 -60.26 5.93
C ASN A 465 -24.53 -61.12 7.16
N THR A 466 -23.56 -60.70 7.98
CA THR A 466 -23.18 -61.34 9.25
C THR A 466 -22.99 -60.29 10.36
N GLY A 467 -23.59 -60.51 11.53
CA GLY A 467 -23.54 -59.60 12.69
C GLY A 467 -24.92 -59.01 13.05
N VAL A 468 -24.92 -57.86 13.73
CA VAL A 468 -26.13 -57.09 14.10
C VAL A 468 -26.02 -55.65 13.62
N LEU A 469 -27.15 -54.95 13.43
CA LEU A 469 -27.20 -53.58 12.88
C LEU A 469 -26.62 -53.49 11.45
N VAL A 470 -26.88 -54.51 10.64
CA VAL A 470 -26.37 -54.63 9.28
C VAL A 470 -27.50 -54.67 8.26
N SER A 471 -27.41 -53.83 7.23
CA SER A 471 -28.28 -53.87 6.05
C SER A 471 -27.46 -54.10 4.78
N GLY A 472 -28.10 -54.39 3.66
CA GLY A 472 -27.45 -54.46 2.35
C GLY A 472 -27.05 -55.89 1.97
N PHE A 473 -25.86 -56.07 1.40
CA PHE A 473 -25.47 -57.34 0.78
C PHE A 473 -24.04 -57.75 1.12
N GLY A 474 -23.85 -58.93 1.68
CA GLY A 474 -22.53 -59.50 1.95
C GLY A 474 -21.67 -58.72 2.94
N ASN A 475 -22.29 -57.91 3.81
CA ASN A 475 -21.60 -57.12 4.83
C ASN A 475 -21.32 -57.97 6.08
N SER A 476 -20.18 -57.76 6.75
CA SER A 476 -19.76 -58.56 7.89
C SER A 476 -19.16 -57.72 9.01
N VAL A 477 -19.78 -57.73 10.20
CA VAL A 477 -19.23 -57.05 11.39
C VAL A 477 -19.01 -58.02 12.53
N ALA A 478 -17.84 -57.94 13.17
CA ALA A 478 -17.51 -58.77 14.33
C ALA A 478 -18.15 -58.22 15.62
N THR A 479 -18.82 -59.10 16.39
CA THR A 479 -19.60 -58.73 17.57
C THR A 479 -18.84 -58.91 18.90
N ASN A 480 -17.51 -59.02 18.86
CA ASN A 480 -16.66 -59.18 20.05
C ASN A 480 -16.43 -57.86 20.82
N ALA A 481 -17.02 -56.77 20.34
CA ALA A 481 -16.98 -55.42 20.91
C ALA A 481 -18.33 -54.72 20.67
N SER A 482 -18.46 -53.44 21.02
CA SER A 482 -19.65 -52.66 20.64
C SER A 482 -19.81 -52.69 19.12
N THR A 483 -21.01 -53.03 18.64
CA THR A 483 -21.27 -53.16 17.20
C THR A 483 -21.85 -51.86 16.68
N GLY A 484 -21.11 -51.17 15.82
CA GLY A 484 -21.59 -50.05 15.03
C GLY A 484 -22.33 -50.54 13.78
N ALA A 485 -23.13 -49.67 13.17
CA ALA A 485 -23.97 -50.09 12.06
C ALA A 485 -23.20 -50.29 10.74
N VAL A 486 -23.67 -51.16 9.85
CA VAL A 486 -23.05 -51.37 8.53
C VAL A 486 -24.12 -51.41 7.44
N SER A 487 -23.94 -50.69 6.35
CA SER A 487 -24.84 -50.70 5.19
C SER A 487 -24.04 -50.82 3.88
N GLY A 488 -24.71 -51.13 2.77
CA GLY A 488 -24.11 -51.16 1.44
C GLY A 488 -23.76 -52.57 0.95
N PHE A 489 -22.62 -52.74 0.29
CA PHE A 489 -22.21 -54.05 -0.25
C PHE A 489 -20.80 -54.43 0.18
N GLY A 490 -20.62 -55.66 0.65
CA GLY A 490 -19.29 -56.27 0.87
C GLY A 490 -18.41 -55.55 1.89
N ASN A 491 -19.00 -54.74 2.76
CA ASN A 491 -18.28 -54.01 3.79
C ASN A 491 -17.96 -54.93 4.98
N SER A 492 -16.79 -54.75 5.59
CA SER A 492 -16.39 -55.52 6.75
C SER A 492 -15.77 -54.66 7.84
N ALA A 493 -15.93 -55.04 9.11
CA ALA A 493 -15.24 -54.40 10.24
C ALA A 493 -15.02 -55.41 11.38
N ALA A 494 -13.77 -55.56 11.81
CA ALA A 494 -13.39 -56.47 12.88
C ALA A 494 -12.10 -56.05 13.59
N GLY A 495 -11.82 -56.68 14.74
CA GLY A 495 -10.55 -56.56 15.47
C GLY A 495 -10.50 -55.45 16.52
N GLY A 496 -11.46 -54.51 16.53
CA GLY A 496 -11.60 -53.51 17.57
C GLY A 496 -11.98 -54.15 18.91
N SER A 497 -11.35 -53.69 19.98
CA SER A 497 -11.69 -54.07 21.37
C SER A 497 -12.81 -53.22 21.97
N GLY A 498 -13.04 -52.02 21.41
CA GLY A 498 -14.09 -51.09 21.83
C GLY A 498 -15.29 -51.05 20.86
N LEU A 499 -15.04 -50.82 19.56
CA LEU A 499 -16.08 -50.74 18.54
C LEU A 499 -15.66 -51.37 17.20
N ASN A 500 -16.57 -52.12 16.56
CA ASN A 500 -16.48 -52.55 15.16
C ASN A 500 -17.72 -52.06 14.39
N GLY A 501 -17.55 -51.34 13.28
CA GLY A 501 -18.66 -50.93 12.42
C GLY A 501 -18.68 -49.43 12.09
N ASN A 502 -19.87 -48.86 11.87
CA ASN A 502 -20.06 -47.56 11.22
C ASN A 502 -19.41 -47.55 9.84
N VAL A 503 -19.84 -48.45 8.97
CA VAL A 503 -19.30 -48.56 7.61
C VAL A 503 -20.43 -48.52 6.60
N SER A 504 -20.36 -47.61 5.65
CA SER A 504 -21.28 -47.51 4.51
C SER A 504 -20.53 -47.67 3.22
N GLY A 505 -21.25 -47.84 2.11
CA GLY A 505 -20.69 -47.83 0.77
C GLY A 505 -20.40 -49.23 0.24
N LEU A 506 -19.28 -49.40 -0.42
CA LEU A 506 -18.99 -50.56 -1.25
C LEU A 506 -17.59 -51.09 -0.95
N PHE A 507 -17.49 -52.33 -0.47
CA PHE A 507 -16.26 -53.08 -0.26
C PHE A 507 -15.23 -52.39 0.64
N ASN A 508 -15.70 -51.66 1.65
CA ASN A 508 -14.86 -51.03 2.65
C ASN A 508 -14.48 -52.04 3.75
N THR A 509 -13.24 -51.99 4.21
CA THR A 509 -12.68 -52.88 5.24
C THR A 509 -12.19 -52.03 6.41
N GLY A 510 -12.87 -52.15 7.55
CA GLY A 510 -12.46 -51.60 8.83
C GLY A 510 -11.20 -52.30 9.33
N LEU A 511 -10.14 -51.52 9.56
CA LEU A 511 -8.90 -51.98 10.21
C LEU A 511 -8.68 -51.21 11.50
N THR A 512 -8.08 -51.85 12.49
CA THR A 512 -7.76 -51.18 13.75
C THR A 512 -6.63 -50.18 13.58
N GLU A 513 -6.90 -48.90 13.81
CA GLU A 513 -5.90 -47.84 13.67
C GLU A 513 -6.20 -46.69 14.67
N LEU A 514 -5.34 -45.67 14.73
CA LEU A 514 -5.54 -44.48 15.58
C LEU A 514 -6.69 -43.61 15.03
N PHE A 515 -7.64 -43.20 15.86
CA PHE A 515 -8.76 -42.38 15.41
C PHE A 515 -9.35 -41.54 16.54
N LEU A 516 -9.46 -40.22 16.36
CA LEU A 516 -10.04 -39.28 17.33
C LEU A 516 -9.44 -39.42 18.73
N GLY A 517 -8.11 -39.60 18.79
CA GLY A 517 -7.37 -39.80 20.06
C GLY A 517 -7.52 -41.19 20.68
N MET A 518 -8.22 -42.12 20.04
CA MET A 518 -8.33 -43.52 20.48
C MET A 518 -7.09 -44.31 20.04
N PRO A 519 -6.45 -45.11 20.93
CA PRO A 519 -5.28 -45.91 20.61
C PRO A 519 -5.57 -47.01 19.58
N TYR A 520 -4.50 -47.47 18.95
CA TYR A 520 -4.53 -48.61 18.04
C TYR A 520 -5.20 -49.83 18.70
N GLY A 521 -6.09 -50.50 17.96
CA GLY A 521 -6.81 -51.69 18.45
C GLY A 521 -8.14 -51.40 19.15
N GLN A 522 -8.50 -50.13 19.39
CA GLN A 522 -9.76 -49.80 20.06
C GLN A 522 -10.97 -49.73 19.12
N VAL A 523 -10.78 -49.18 17.91
CA VAL A 523 -11.86 -48.97 16.92
C VAL A 523 -11.47 -49.57 15.58
N SER A 524 -12.46 -50.16 14.88
CA SER A 524 -12.38 -50.63 13.50
C SER A 524 -13.61 -50.20 12.72
N GLY A 525 -13.46 -49.28 11.75
CA GLY A 525 -14.55 -48.82 10.88
C GLY A 525 -14.61 -47.29 10.70
N PHE A 526 -15.80 -46.68 10.79
CA PHE A 526 -16.02 -45.26 10.41
C PHE A 526 -15.61 -44.96 8.96
N ASN A 527 -16.04 -45.81 8.03
CA ASN A 527 -15.67 -45.68 6.62
C ASN A 527 -16.88 -45.46 5.73
N SER A 528 -16.77 -44.56 4.75
CA SER A 528 -17.76 -44.39 3.69
C SER A 528 -17.07 -44.40 2.32
N GLY A 529 -17.81 -44.67 1.24
CA GLY A 529 -17.29 -44.64 -0.12
C GLY A 529 -17.00 -46.02 -0.69
N PHE A 530 -15.88 -46.20 -1.40
CA PHE A 530 -15.60 -47.43 -2.16
C PHE A 530 -14.16 -47.92 -2.00
N PHE A 531 -14.01 -49.21 -1.66
CA PHE A 531 -12.71 -49.88 -1.52
C PHE A 531 -11.75 -49.19 -0.55
N ASN A 532 -12.27 -48.61 0.54
CA ASN A 532 -11.44 -48.07 1.60
C ASN A 532 -11.05 -49.16 2.59
N SER A 533 -9.77 -49.23 2.92
CA SER A 533 -9.21 -50.06 3.98
C SER A 533 -8.59 -49.16 5.04
N GLY A 534 -9.06 -49.21 6.29
CA GLY A 534 -8.60 -48.34 7.38
C GLY A 534 -9.66 -48.05 8.43
N THR A 535 -9.47 -47.00 9.23
CA THR A 535 -10.50 -46.42 10.11
C THR A 535 -10.61 -44.90 9.92
N GLY A 536 -11.83 -44.37 9.85
CA GLY A 536 -12.08 -42.93 9.72
C GLY A 536 -11.85 -42.40 8.30
N VAL A 537 -12.20 -43.17 7.27
CA VAL A 537 -11.88 -42.87 5.86
C VAL A 537 -13.15 -42.66 5.04
N ALA A 538 -13.21 -41.53 4.32
CA ALA A 538 -14.19 -41.28 3.28
C ALA A 538 -13.52 -41.16 1.90
N GLY A 539 -14.24 -41.46 0.83
CA GLY A 539 -13.75 -41.37 -0.55
C GLY A 539 -13.50 -42.73 -1.17
N PHE A 540 -12.41 -42.88 -1.92
CA PHE A 540 -12.13 -44.09 -2.70
C PHE A 540 -10.70 -44.57 -2.50
N PHE A 541 -10.49 -45.89 -2.46
CA PHE A 541 -9.19 -46.57 -2.47
C PHE A 541 -8.19 -46.14 -1.37
N THR A 542 -8.66 -45.65 -0.22
CA THR A 542 -7.80 -45.14 0.85
C THR A 542 -6.77 -44.11 0.33
N ILE A 543 -7.24 -43.08 -0.38
CA ILE A 543 -6.37 -41.96 -0.76
C ILE A 543 -5.99 -41.19 0.51
N ASN A 544 -4.75 -41.43 0.98
CA ASN A 544 -4.15 -40.89 2.20
C ASN A 544 -3.80 -39.38 2.11
N VAL A 545 -4.79 -38.50 1.96
CA VAL A 545 -4.52 -37.04 1.84
C VAL A 545 -5.12 -36.21 2.99
N GLY A 546 -5.91 -36.82 3.89
CA GLY A 546 -6.52 -36.07 5.00
C GLY A 546 -7.28 -36.95 5.99
N ARG A 547 -6.58 -37.80 6.73
CA ARG A 547 -7.19 -38.58 7.82
C ARG A 547 -7.60 -37.63 8.95
N LEU A 548 -8.79 -37.83 9.53
CA LEU A 548 -9.12 -37.24 10.83
C LEU A 548 -8.25 -37.93 11.90
N PRO A 549 -7.30 -37.23 12.55
CA PRO A 549 -6.45 -37.83 13.58
C PRO A 549 -7.25 -38.37 14.78
#